data_AF-G6E6N8-F1
#
_entry.id   AF-G6E6N8-F1
#
_cell.length_a   1.000
_cell.length_b   1.000
_cell.length_c   1.000
_cell.angle_alpha   90.00
_cell.angle_beta   90.00
_cell.angle_gamma   90.00
#
_symmetry.space_group_name_H-M   'P 1'
#
loop_
_entity.id
_entity.type
_entity.pdbx_description
1 polymer ?
#
loop_
_entity_poly.entity_id
_entity_poly.type
_entity_poly.pdbx_seq_one_letter_code
_entity_poly.pdbx_strand_id
1 'polypeptide(L)'
;MIAMAFLDTYRQQVALLIRVLPFVAEERVFALKGGTAINLFVRDLPRLSVDIDLTYLPVEDRAASLAAIDAAMLRIAKRIEKGIRGARVHASRSAGENIVTKLIVRADEVQIKIEV
;
A
#
# COMPACT_ATOMS: atom_id res chain seq x y z
N MET A 1 -24.13 15.85 9.56
CA MET A 1 -23.91 14.39 9.57
C MET A 1 -22.90 13.92 8.51
N ILE A 2 -23.03 14.31 7.24
CA ILE A 2 -22.17 13.82 6.13
C ILE A 2 -20.67 14.10 6.35
N ALA A 3 -20.30 15.31 6.79
CA ALA A 3 -18.91 15.67 7.05
C ALA A 3 -18.26 14.86 8.19
N MET A 4 -19.05 14.48 9.21
CA MET A 4 -18.58 13.66 10.32
C MET A 4 -18.27 12.24 9.85
N ALA A 5 -19.22 11.61 9.13
CA ALA A 5 -19.04 10.28 8.57
C ALA A 5 -17.83 10.19 7.62
N PHE A 6 -17.57 11.24 6.84
CA PHE A 6 -16.40 11.31 5.98
C PHE A 6 -15.08 11.33 6.76
N LEU A 7 -15.00 12.15 7.83
CA LEU A 7 -13.81 12.21 8.69
C LEU A 7 -13.57 10.88 9.42
N ASP A 8 -14.64 10.19 9.82
CA ASP A 8 -14.57 8.88 10.45
C ASP A 8 -14.00 7.83 9.49
N THR A 9 -14.50 7.77 8.25
CA THR A 9 -13.94 6.89 7.20
C THR A 9 -12.47 7.18 6.95
N TYR A 10 -12.08 8.45 6.84
CA TYR A 10 -10.68 8.84 6.67
C TYR A 10 -9.81 8.36 7.83
N ARG A 11 -10.24 8.57 9.08
CA ARG A 11 -9.51 8.08 10.27
C ARG A 11 -9.35 6.57 10.27
N GLN A 12 -10.39 5.83 9.89
CA GLN A 12 -10.33 4.37 9.78
C GLN A 12 -9.37 3.92 8.67
N GLN A 13 -9.34 4.62 7.52
CA GLN A 13 -8.37 4.36 6.46
C GLN A 13 -6.93 4.62 6.91
N VAL A 14 -6.68 5.73 7.62
CA VAL A 14 -5.36 6.03 8.19
C VAL A 14 -4.96 4.97 9.22
N ALA A 15 -5.88 4.50 10.06
CA ALA A 15 -5.62 3.43 11.01
C ALA A 15 -5.26 2.10 10.29
N LEU A 16 -5.96 1.76 9.21
CA LEU A 16 -5.61 0.59 8.38
C LEU A 16 -4.22 0.78 7.74
N LEU A 17 -3.92 1.98 7.22
CA LEU A 17 -2.62 2.30 6.65
C LEU A 17 -1.48 2.09 7.63
N ILE A 18 -1.60 2.63 8.85
CA ILE A 18 -0.57 2.47 9.89
C ILE A 18 -0.36 1.00 10.24
N ARG A 19 -1.43 0.18 10.27
CA ARG A 19 -1.33 -1.27 10.49
C ARG A 19 -0.66 -2.00 9.33
N VAL A 20 -0.81 -1.51 8.09
CA VAL A 20 -0.24 -2.12 6.88
C VAL A 20 1.24 -1.80 6.69
N LEU A 21 1.68 -0.58 7.06
CA LEU A 21 3.04 -0.10 6.84
C LEU A 21 4.16 -1.05 7.33
N PRO A 22 4.09 -1.70 8.51
CA PRO A 22 5.11 -2.62 8.95
C PRO A 22 5.34 -3.80 7.98
N PHE A 23 4.28 -4.33 7.38
CA PHE A 23 4.39 -5.41 6.40
C PHE A 23 5.01 -4.91 5.08
N VAL A 24 4.73 -3.68 4.67
CA VAL A 24 5.40 -3.07 3.52
C VAL A 24 6.89 -2.87 3.81
N ALA A 25 7.23 -2.41 5.01
CA ALA A 25 8.60 -2.09 5.40
C ALA A 25 9.57 -3.30 5.43
N GLU A 26 9.08 -4.54 5.57
CA GLU A 26 9.97 -5.71 5.49
C GLU A 26 10.43 -5.99 4.04
N GLU A 27 9.76 -5.48 2.99
CA GLU A 27 10.32 -5.52 1.63
C GLU A 27 11.32 -4.37 1.42
N ARG A 28 12.60 -4.67 1.66
CA ARG A 28 13.69 -3.68 1.55
C ARG A 28 13.98 -3.21 0.12
N VAL A 29 13.38 -3.84 -0.89
CA VAL A 29 13.51 -3.47 -2.30
C VAL A 29 12.70 -2.24 -2.68
N PHE A 30 11.85 -1.74 -1.79
CA PHE A 30 11.01 -0.57 -2.01
C PHE A 30 11.38 0.60 -1.10
N ALA A 31 11.30 1.82 -1.64
CA ALA A 31 11.20 3.04 -0.86
C ALA A 31 9.77 3.59 -0.89
N LEU A 32 9.31 4.12 0.25
CA LEU A 32 8.05 4.84 0.36
C LEU A 32 8.23 6.27 -0.19
N LYS A 33 7.28 6.72 -1.01
CA LYS A 33 7.25 8.07 -1.60
C LYS A 33 5.84 8.67 -1.56
N GLY A 34 5.67 9.79 -2.27
CA GLY A 34 4.35 10.34 -2.55
C GLY A 34 3.74 11.13 -1.40
N GLY A 35 2.45 11.43 -1.54
CA GLY A 35 1.78 12.39 -0.68
C GLY A 35 1.58 11.90 0.75
N THR A 36 1.31 10.61 0.89
CA THR A 36 1.10 9.97 2.20
C THR A 36 2.38 9.89 3.00
N ALA A 37 3.53 9.64 2.37
CA ALA A 37 4.84 9.68 3.04
C ALA A 37 5.12 11.06 3.65
N ILE A 38 4.88 12.13 2.87
CA ILE A 38 5.04 13.52 3.34
C ILE A 38 4.10 13.79 4.52
N ASN A 39 2.86 13.33 4.45
CA ASN A 39 1.86 13.50 5.50
C ASN A 39 2.17 12.76 6.80
N LEU A 40 2.93 11.67 6.77
CA LEU A 40 3.22 10.87 7.97
C LEU A 40 4.56 11.20 8.59
N PHE A 41 5.56 11.52 7.76
CA PHE A 41 6.95 11.63 8.21
C PHE A 41 7.53 13.05 8.14
N VAL A 42 6.89 13.98 7.44
CA VAL A 42 7.45 15.33 7.19
C VAL A 42 6.54 16.45 7.66
N ARG A 43 5.22 16.30 7.53
CA ARG A 43 4.22 17.31 7.90
C ARG A 43 3.16 16.69 8.79
N ASP A 44 2.53 17.48 9.64
CA ASP A 44 1.44 17.03 10.53
C ASP A 44 0.12 16.89 9.77
N LEU A 45 -0.01 15.85 8.94
CA LEU A 45 -1.22 15.44 8.22
C LEU A 45 -2.07 16.60 7.63
N PRO A 46 -1.48 17.57 6.89
CA PRO A 46 -2.18 18.81 6.50
C PRO A 46 -3.23 18.62 5.38
N ARG A 47 -3.35 17.41 4.83
CA ARG A 47 -4.28 17.05 3.76
C ARG A 47 -4.66 15.59 3.85
N LEU A 48 -5.73 15.20 3.16
CA LEU A 48 -6.17 13.81 3.10
C LEU A 48 -5.34 13.02 2.09
N SER A 49 -4.69 11.95 2.54
CA SER A 49 -3.93 11.01 1.68
C SER A 49 -3.82 9.67 2.40
N VAL A 50 -4.21 8.56 1.74
CA VAL A 50 -4.29 7.22 2.35
C VAL A 50 -3.76 6.10 1.45
N ASP A 51 -3.12 6.44 0.32
CA ASP A 51 -2.49 5.46 -0.57
C ASP A 51 -0.99 5.33 -0.23
N ILE A 52 -0.44 4.11 -0.35
CA ILE A 52 0.97 3.81 -0.14
C ILE A 52 1.66 3.73 -1.50
N ASP A 53 2.43 4.76 -1.84
CA ASP A 53 3.22 4.81 -3.07
C ASP A 53 4.64 4.29 -2.83
N LEU A 54 5.06 3.30 -3.62
CA LEU A 54 6.38 2.67 -3.55
C LEU A 54 7.24 2.99 -4.77
N THR A 55 8.55 2.82 -4.63
CA THR A 55 9.52 2.89 -5.73
C THR A 55 10.48 1.73 -5.59
N TYR A 56 10.62 0.92 -6.65
CA TYR A 56 11.62 -0.14 -6.70
C TYR A 56 13.02 0.46 -6.74
N LEU A 57 13.90 -0.03 -5.86
CA LEU A 57 15.23 0.52 -5.65
C LEU A 57 16.34 -0.13 -6.48
N PRO A 58 16.37 -1.47 -6.66
CA PRO A 58 17.41 -2.09 -7.47
C PRO A 58 17.40 -1.59 -8.92
N VAL A 59 18.60 -1.37 -9.47
CA VAL A 59 18.79 -0.98 -10.88
C VAL A 59 19.22 -2.23 -11.63
N GLU A 60 18.27 -2.82 -12.34
CA GLU A 60 18.42 -4.09 -13.06
C GLU A 60 17.74 -3.99 -14.42
N ASP A 61 17.86 -5.01 -15.27
CA ASP A 61 17.09 -5.03 -16.51
C ASP A 61 15.58 -5.06 -16.23
N ARG A 62 14.79 -4.69 -17.24
CA ARG A 62 13.35 -4.53 -17.12
C ARG A 62 12.67 -5.84 -16.68
N ALA A 63 13.07 -6.98 -17.25
CA ALA A 63 12.42 -8.25 -16.97
C ALA A 63 12.71 -8.71 -15.54
N ALA A 64 13.96 -8.58 -15.09
CA ALA A 64 14.35 -8.85 -13.72
C ALA A 64 13.59 -7.95 -12.72
N SER A 65 13.55 -6.63 -13.00
CA SER A 65 12.86 -5.66 -12.15
C SER A 65 11.37 -5.98 -12.01
N LEU A 66 10.68 -6.27 -13.12
CA LEU A 66 9.25 -6.60 -13.13
C LEU A 66 8.96 -7.90 -12.35
N ALA A 67 9.77 -8.94 -12.54
CA ALA A 67 9.62 -10.19 -11.80
C ALA A 67 9.85 -10.02 -10.30
N ALA A 68 10.85 -9.22 -9.91
CA ALA A 68 11.13 -8.91 -8.51
C ALA A 68 10.00 -8.10 -7.87
N ILE A 69 9.44 -7.13 -8.60
CA ILE A 69 8.27 -6.35 -8.17
C ILE A 69 7.05 -7.26 -7.94
N ASP A 70 6.71 -8.13 -8.90
CA ASP A 70 5.57 -9.07 -8.77
C ASP A 70 5.71 -9.92 -7.50
N ALA A 71 6.88 -10.53 -7.33
CA ALA A 71 7.17 -11.39 -6.20
C ALA A 71 7.11 -10.64 -4.86
N ALA A 72 7.65 -9.42 -4.80
CA ALA A 72 7.64 -8.59 -3.60
C ALA A 72 6.21 -8.14 -3.24
N MET A 73 5.42 -7.71 -4.22
CA MET A 73 4.02 -7.33 -4.00
C MET A 73 3.17 -8.51 -3.51
N LEU A 74 3.38 -9.71 -4.05
CA LEU A 74 2.70 -10.92 -3.57
C LEU A 74 3.11 -11.31 -2.13
N ARG A 75 4.39 -11.12 -1.76
CA ARG A 75 4.83 -11.34 -0.37
C ARG A 75 4.21 -10.33 0.60
N ILE A 76 4.12 -9.05 0.21
CA ILE A 76 3.42 -8.02 0.99
C ILE A 76 1.97 -8.44 1.22
N ALA A 77 1.26 -8.80 0.15
CA ALA A 77 -0.14 -9.24 0.24
C ALA A 77 -0.32 -10.40 1.23
N LYS A 78 0.50 -11.46 1.09
CA LYS A 78 0.45 -12.63 1.98
C LYS A 78 0.74 -12.28 3.44
N ARG A 79 1.68 -11.38 3.71
CA ARG A 79 2.03 -10.97 5.07
C ARG A 79 0.92 -10.13 5.71
N ILE A 80 0.28 -9.25 4.93
CA ILE A 80 -0.90 -8.49 5.38
C ILE A 80 -2.06 -9.43 5.74
N GLU A 81 -2.44 -10.37 4.87
CA GLU A 81 -3.55 -11.28 5.12
C GLU A 81 -3.31 -12.19 6.34
N LYS A 82 -2.05 -12.58 6.56
CA LYS A 82 -1.67 -13.38 7.73
C LYS A 82 -1.63 -12.53 9.02
N GLY A 83 -1.16 -11.30 8.93
CA GLY A 83 -0.88 -10.45 10.10
C GLY A 83 -2.05 -9.59 10.57
N ILE A 84 -2.99 -9.27 9.68
CA ILE A 84 -4.15 -8.42 9.97
C ILE A 84 -5.41 -9.28 9.93
N ARG A 85 -5.95 -9.62 11.11
CA ARG A 85 -7.19 -10.41 11.21
C ARG A 85 -8.33 -9.72 10.45
N GLY A 86 -8.96 -10.47 9.54
CA GLY A 86 -10.09 -9.99 8.73
C GLY A 86 -9.69 -9.17 7.50
N ALA A 87 -8.40 -8.90 7.28
CA ALA A 87 -7.96 -8.25 6.07
C ALA A 87 -8.05 -9.19 4.86
N ARG A 88 -8.43 -8.63 3.71
CA ARG A 88 -8.34 -9.29 2.40
C ARG A 88 -7.58 -8.41 1.44
N VAL A 89 -6.69 -9.02 0.67
CA VAL A 89 -5.87 -8.29 -0.30
C VAL A 89 -6.22 -8.75 -1.71
N HIS A 90 -6.66 -7.81 -2.55
CA HIS A 90 -6.84 -8.07 -3.97
C HIS A 90 -5.64 -7.54 -4.75
N ALA A 91 -4.90 -8.45 -5.39
CA ALA A 91 -3.78 -8.12 -6.26
C ALA A 91 -4.28 -7.81 -7.68
N SER A 92 -4.09 -6.58 -8.13
CA SER A 92 -4.40 -6.13 -9.48
C SER A 92 -3.14 -6.17 -10.34
N ARG A 93 -3.27 -6.78 -11.52
CA ARG A 93 -2.18 -6.96 -12.48
C ARG A 93 -2.25 -5.90 -13.58
N SER A 94 -1.09 -5.43 -14.04
CA SER A 94 -0.98 -4.50 -15.16
C SER A 94 -1.38 -5.16 -16.48
N ALA A 95 -1.99 -4.38 -17.37
CA ALA A 95 -2.28 -4.83 -18.73
C ALA A 95 -0.97 -4.96 -19.52
N GLY A 96 -0.79 -6.09 -20.21
CA GLY A 96 0.41 -6.38 -21.01
C GLY A 96 1.41 -7.28 -20.29
N GLU A 97 2.07 -6.76 -19.25
CA GLU A 97 3.17 -7.46 -18.55
C GLU A 97 2.65 -8.52 -17.55
N ASN A 98 1.36 -8.47 -17.19
CA ASN A 98 0.72 -9.38 -16.23
C ASN A 98 1.40 -9.37 -14.84
N ILE A 99 1.90 -8.21 -14.40
CA ILE A 99 2.62 -8.03 -13.13
C ILE A 99 1.72 -7.38 -12.09
N VAL A 100 1.77 -7.83 -10.85
CA VAL A 100 1.09 -7.17 -9.74
C VAL A 100 1.75 -5.83 -9.44
N THR A 101 1.10 -4.73 -9.84
CA THR A 101 1.56 -3.36 -9.57
C THR A 101 0.69 -2.65 -8.53
N LYS A 102 -0.43 -3.27 -8.13
CA LYS A 102 -1.37 -2.68 -7.19
C LYS A 102 -1.99 -3.71 -6.27
N LEU A 103 -2.03 -3.40 -4.98
CA LEU A 103 -2.77 -4.14 -3.98
C LEU A 103 -3.90 -3.27 -3.44
N ILE A 104 -5.12 -3.82 -3.42
CA ILE A 104 -6.26 -3.23 -2.74
C ILE A 104 -6.43 -3.99 -1.42
N VAL A 105 -6.11 -3.34 -0.31
CA VAL A 105 -6.23 -3.91 1.03
C VAL A 105 -7.56 -3.47 1.61
N ARG A 106 -8.41 -4.44 1.97
CA ARG A 106 -9.69 -4.20 2.64
C ARG A 106 -9.67 -4.81 4.02
N ALA A 107 -10.11 -4.06 5.01
CA ALA A 107 -10.37 -4.56 6.36
C ALA A 107 -11.54 -3.77 6.95
N ASP A 108 -12.44 -4.47 7.64
CA ASP A 108 -13.71 -3.90 8.09
C ASP A 108 -14.45 -3.24 6.91
N GLU A 109 -14.91 -2.00 7.05
CA GLU A 109 -15.66 -1.26 6.01
C GLU A 109 -14.79 -0.29 5.19
N VAL A 110 -13.46 -0.35 5.33
CA VAL A 110 -12.53 0.56 4.65
C VAL A 110 -11.52 -0.15 3.77
N GLN A 111 -10.96 0.62 2.84
CA GLN A 111 -9.91 0.15 1.95
C GLN A 111 -8.82 1.20 1.74
N ILE A 112 -7.60 0.73 1.49
CA ILE A 112 -6.45 1.53 1.05
C ILE A 112 -5.76 0.82 -0.12
N LYS A 113 -4.86 1.54 -0.80
CA LYS A 113 -4.07 0.97 -1.90
C LYS A 113 -2.58 0.98 -1.58
N ILE A 114 -1.89 0.00 -2.13
CA ILE A 114 -0.43 -0.03 -2.25
C ILE A 114 -0.12 -0.09 -3.74
N GLU A 115 0.74 0.80 -4.23
CA GLU A 115 1.13 0.84 -5.64
C GLU A 115 2.62 1.09 -5.81
N VAL A 116 3.17 0.62 -6.93
CA VAL A 116 4.58 0.72 -7.33
C VAL A 116 4.67 1.17 -8.78
#